data_AF-A0A7W4VN56-F1
#
_entry.id   AF-A0A7W4VN56-F1
#
_cell.length_a   1.000
_cell.length_b   1.000
_cell.length_c   1.000
_cell.angle_alpha   90.00
_cell.angle_beta   90.00
_cell.angle_gamma   90.00
#
_symmetry.space_group_name_H-M   'P 1'
#
loop_
_entity.id
_entity.type
_entity.pdbx_description
1 polymer ?
#
loop_
_entity_poly.entity_id
_entity_poly.type
_entity_poly.pdbx_seq_one_letter_code
_entity_poly.pdbx_strand_id
1 'polypeptide(L)' 'MVQIAKQATQDGTFTVYVGGRPIAWGLTSHAADALMERLQRR' A
#
# COMPACT_ATOMS: atom_id res chain seq x y z
N MET A 1 11.22 -10.89 -7.01
CA MET A 1 10.98 -9.60 -6.34
C MET A 1 9.48 -9.38 -6.29
N VAL A 2 8.89 -9.22 -5.11
CA VAL A 2 7.44 -9.03 -4.96
C VAL A 2 7.09 -7.59 -5.33
N GLN A 3 6.13 -7.40 -6.24
CA GLN A 3 5.68 -6.06 -6.63
C GLN A 3 4.79 -5.48 -5.52
N ILE A 4 5.16 -4.28 -5.04
CA ILE A 4 4.39 -3.53 -4.06
C ILE A 4 3.84 -2.29 -4.76
N ALA A 5 2.54 -2.05 -4.66
CA ALA A 5 1.88 -0.90 -5.27
C ALA A 5 0.92 -0.24 -4.27
N LYS A 6 0.80 1.08 -4.34
CA LYS A 6 -0.29 1.82 -3.69
C LYS A 6 -1.24 2.37 -4.74
N GLN A 7 -2.54 2.33 -4.44
CA GLN A 7 -3.59 2.88 -5.29
C GLN A 7 -4.47 3.81 -4.46
N ALA A 8 -4.70 5.03 -4.95
CA ALA A 8 -5.65 5.95 -4.34
C ALA A 8 -7.09 5.50 -4.62
N THR A 9 -7.96 5.68 -3.65
CA THR A 9 -9.40 5.38 -3.74
C THR A 9 -10.21 6.69 -3.84
N GLN A 10 -11.49 6.60 -4.25
CA GLN A 10 -12.34 7.78 -4.45
C GLN A 10 -12.61 8.56 -3.15
N ASP A 11 -12.55 7.89 -1.99
CA ASP A 11 -12.72 8.47 -0.66
C ASP A 11 -11.46 9.18 -0.13
N GLY A 12 -10.39 9.26 -0.93
CA GLY A 12 -9.15 9.94 -0.56
C GLY A 12 -8.21 9.10 0.32
N THR A 13 -8.51 7.82 0.48
CA THR A 13 -7.62 6.86 1.14
C THR A 13 -6.78 6.09 0.12
N PHE A 14 -5.93 5.19 0.60
CA PHE A 14 -5.01 4.41 -0.20
C PHE A 14 -5.14 2.92 0.15
N THR A 15 -5.03 2.10 -0.88
CA THR A 15 -4.93 0.64 -0.79
C THR A 15 -3.52 0.20 -1.17
N VAL A 16 -2.91 -0.68 -0.37
CA VAL A 16 -1.60 -1.28 -0.66
C VAL A 16 -1.77 -2.70 -1.15
N TYR A 17 -1.10 -3.01 -2.25
CA TYR A 17 -1.08 -4.30 -2.93
C TYR A 17 0.31 -4.93 -2.85
N VAL A 18 0.35 -6.24 -2.63
CA VAL A 18 1.57 -7.05 -2.63
C VAL A 18 1.35 -8.24 -3.55
N GLY A 19 2.11 -8.32 -4.64
CA GLY A 19 1.92 -9.35 -5.67
C GLY A 19 0.52 -9.35 -6.28
N GLY A 20 -0.06 -8.16 -6.46
CA GLY A 20 -1.43 -7.99 -6.98
C GLY A 20 -2.55 -8.28 -5.97
N ARG A 21 -2.22 -8.72 -4.74
CA ARG A 21 -3.21 -8.96 -3.69
C ARG A 21 -3.32 -7.74 -2.77
N PRO A 22 -4.52 -7.19 -2.53
CA PRO A 22 -4.67 -6.13 -1.55
C PRO A 22 -4.41 -6.67 -0.15
N ILE A 23 -3.61 -5.96 0.64
CA ILE A 23 -3.26 -6.35 2.01
C ILE A 23 -3.69 -5.32 3.07
N ALA A 24 -3.97 -4.08 2.65
CA ALA A 24 -4.41 -3.01 3.53
C ALA A 24 -5.23 -1.98 2.73
N TRP A 25 -6.31 -1.49 3.33
CA TRP A 25 -7.26 -0.51 2.76
C TRP A 25 -7.47 0.65 3.73
N GLY A 26 -7.98 1.78 3.24
CA GLY A 26 -8.36 2.90 4.11
C GLY A 26 -7.15 3.64 4.70
N LEU A 27 -5.97 3.52 4.09
CA LEU A 27 -4.76 4.16 4.60
C LEU A 27 -4.70 5.63 4.21
N THR A 28 -4.15 6.46 5.09
CA THR A 28 -3.68 7.79 4.67
C THR A 28 -2.46 7.63 3.76
N SER A 29 -2.15 8.65 2.95
CA SER A 29 -0.95 8.62 2.08
C SER A 29 0.30 8.26 2.89
N HIS A 30 0.49 8.89 4.06
CA HIS A 30 1.65 8.65 4.92
C HIS A 30 1.69 7.23 5.48
N ALA A 31 0.55 6.67 5.90
CA ALA A 31 0.48 5.30 6.40
C ALA A 31 0.74 4.27 5.28
N ALA A 32 0.30 4.53 4.06
CA ALA A 32 0.60 3.69 2.89
C ALA A 32 2.09 3.71 2.56
N ASP A 33 2.74 4.88 2.56
CA ASP A 33 4.18 5.01 2.31
C ASP A 33 5.01 4.27 3.38
N ALA A 34 4.70 4.46 4.66
CA ALA A 34 5.37 3.75 5.74
C ALA A 34 5.19 2.23 5.66
N LEU A 35 4.00 1.76 5.27
CA LEU A 35 3.75 0.34 5.05
C LEU A 35 4.59 -0.21 3.88
N MET A 36 4.64 0.51 2.76
CA MET A 36 5.45 0.12 1.60
C MET A 36 6.94 0.02 1.96
N GLU A 37 7.50 0.99 2.69
CA GLU A 37 8.89 0.95 3.14
C GLU A 37 9.17 -0.29 4.02
N ARG A 38 8.27 -0.63 4.95
CA ARG A 38 8.44 -1.82 5.80
C ARG A 38 8.40 -3.12 5.00
N LEU A 39 7.58 -3.17 3.95
CA LEU A 39 7.46 -4.34 3.08
C LEU A 39 8.66 -4.51 2.14
N GLN A 40 9.32 -3.42 1.75
CA GLN A 40 10.54 -3.47 0.92
C GLN A 40 11.79 -3.89 1.71
N ARG A 41 11.81 -3.67 3.03
CA ARG A 41 12.94 -4.04 3.91
C ARG A 41 12.91 -5.49 4.42
N ARG A 42 11.88 -6.27 4.07
CA ARG A 42 11.77 -7.71 4.40
C ARG A 42 12.21 -8.58 3.24
#